data_AF-A0A9P6NJW0-F1
#
_entry.id   AF-A0A9P6NJW0-F1
#
_cell.length_a   1.000
_cell.length_b   1.000
_cell.length_c   1.000
_cell.angle_alpha   90.00
_cell.angle_beta   90.00
_cell.angle_gamma   90.00
#
_symmetry.space_group_name_H-M   'P 1'
#
loop_
_entity.id
_entity.type
_entity.pdbx_description
1 polymer ?
#
loop_
_entity_poly.entity_id
_entity_poly.type
_entity_poly.pdbx_seq_one_letter_code
_entity_poly.pdbx_strand_id
1 'polypeptide(L)'
;MAKFKAKLGIWTFVQNGEATNVDEKMVAGEWKCLTKICKSYHPKDVFNMDETGLLPPDHALANAVAHGLKSSKTRLTFALTCNALVTENLEPLINGRYQRLHCSKGRLGSELVFYYFFDSKAWMNHIIFQDCIALISHLTKIISNL
;
A
#
# COMPACT_ATOMS: atom_id res chain seq x y z
N MET A 1 -29.46 -8.00 5.83
CA MET A 1 -28.42 -7.66 6.84
C MET A 1 -28.95 -6.99 8.11
N ALA A 2 -29.79 -5.94 8.06
CA ALA A 2 -30.22 -5.19 9.25
C ALA A 2 -30.93 -6.03 10.33
N LYS A 3 -31.88 -6.90 9.94
CA LYS A 3 -32.62 -7.78 10.86
C LYS A 3 -31.73 -8.79 11.60
N PHE A 4 -30.63 -9.22 11.00
CA PHE A 4 -29.67 -10.15 11.60
C PHE A 4 -28.83 -9.47 12.69
N LYS A 5 -28.33 -8.26 12.42
CA LYS A 5 -27.57 -7.46 13.40
C LYS A 5 -28.41 -7.11 14.62
N ALA A 6 -29.68 -6.72 14.41
CA ALA A 6 -30.62 -6.42 15.48
C ALA A 6 -30.94 -7.64 16.35
N LYS A 7 -31.15 -8.82 15.74
CA LYS A 7 -31.43 -10.07 16.48
C LYS A 7 -30.25 -10.53 17.35
N LEU A 8 -29.02 -10.20 16.97
CA LEU A 8 -27.80 -10.59 17.67
C LEU A 8 -27.20 -9.47 18.56
N GLY A 9 -27.84 -8.30 18.62
CA GLY A 9 -27.34 -7.16 19.41
C GLY A 9 -26.03 -6.54 18.91
N ILE A 10 -25.74 -6.63 17.60
CA ILE A 10 -24.47 -6.20 17.01
C ILE A 10 -24.58 -4.77 16.45
N TRP A 11 -23.63 -3.91 16.83
CA TRP A 11 -23.53 -2.51 16.44
C TRP A 11 -22.40 -2.25 15.43
N THR A 12 -22.47 -1.13 14.71
CA THR A 12 -21.42 -0.67 13.78
C THR A 12 -20.96 0.74 14.15
N PHE A 13 -19.64 0.95 14.18
CA PHE A 13 -19.00 2.23 14.45
C PHE A 13 -18.12 2.63 13.25
N VAL A 14 -17.91 3.95 13.05
CA VAL A 14 -17.07 4.53 11.98
C VAL A 14 -15.82 5.14 12.63
N GLN A 15 -14.64 4.94 12.05
CA GLN A 15 -13.38 5.55 12.48
C GLN A 15 -12.92 6.59 11.46
N ASN A 16 -12.38 7.72 11.93
CA ASN A 16 -11.80 8.78 11.08
C ASN A 16 -10.27 8.79 11.21
N GLY A 17 -9.56 8.97 10.09
CA GLY A 17 -8.10 9.05 10.04
C GLY A 17 -7.53 10.40 10.48
N GLU A 18 -6.26 10.41 10.89
CA GLU A 18 -5.51 11.64 11.22
C GLU A 18 -5.17 12.44 9.96
N ALA A 19 -5.39 13.76 10.01
CA ALA A 19 -4.94 14.68 8.97
C ALA A 19 -3.53 15.19 9.33
N THR A 20 -2.56 15.01 8.44
CA THR A 20 -1.21 15.57 8.57
C THR A 20 -1.18 17.03 8.11
N ASN A 21 -0.53 17.89 8.90
CA ASN A 21 -0.29 19.30 8.57
C ASN A 21 1.00 19.41 7.74
N VAL A 22 0.91 19.84 6.49
CA VAL A 22 2.04 19.94 5.54
C VAL A 22 2.26 21.40 5.16
N ASP A 23 3.52 21.85 5.12
CA ASP A 23 3.88 23.19 4.65
C ASP A 23 3.75 23.30 3.13
N GLU A 24 2.66 23.91 2.67
CA GLU A 24 2.34 24.09 1.25
C GLU A 24 3.42 24.83 0.47
N LYS A 25 4.18 25.74 1.11
CA LYS A 25 5.24 26.50 0.42
C LYS A 25 6.44 25.62 0.11
N MET A 26 6.80 24.72 1.03
CA MET A 26 7.87 23.75 0.81
C MET A 26 7.49 22.80 -0.33
N VAL A 27 6.27 22.27 -0.31
CA VAL A 27 5.74 21.39 -1.36
C VAL A 27 5.79 22.07 -2.74
N ALA A 28 5.38 23.34 -2.83
CA ALA A 28 5.41 24.07 -4.09
C ALA A 28 6.83 24.27 -4.65
N GLY A 29 7.83 24.41 -3.78
CA GLY A 29 9.25 24.48 -4.17
C GLY A 29 9.76 23.16 -4.74
N GLU A 30 9.56 22.07 -4.01
CA GLU A 30 9.96 20.72 -4.42
C GLU A 30 9.28 20.29 -5.73
N TRP A 31 8.00 20.61 -5.88
CA TRP A 31 7.22 20.26 -7.07
C TRP A 31 7.80 20.90 -8.34
N LYS A 32 8.33 22.13 -8.25
CA LYS A 32 9.02 22.79 -9.38
C LYS A 32 10.32 22.07 -9.75
N CYS A 33 11.10 21.65 -8.76
CA CYS A 33 12.35 20.91 -8.96
C CYS A 33 12.07 19.56 -9.63
N LEU A 34 11.14 18.78 -9.08
CA LEU A 34 10.74 17.47 -9.62
C LEU A 34 10.20 17.60 -11.05
N THR A 35 9.33 18.59 -11.32
CA THR A 35 8.80 18.84 -12.66
C THR A 35 9.91 19.12 -13.67
N LYS A 36 10.97 19.85 -13.27
CA LYS A 36 12.10 20.13 -14.15
C LYS A 36 12.88 18.87 -14.49
N ILE A 37 13.06 17.97 -13.53
CA ILE A 37 13.71 16.66 -13.73
C ILE A 37 12.84 15.77 -14.61
N CYS A 38 11.55 15.61 -14.30
CA CYS A 38 10.66 14.76 -15.09
C CYS A 38 10.56 15.21 -16.56
N LYS A 39 10.68 16.51 -16.84
CA LYS A 39 10.69 17.04 -18.22
C LYS A 39 11.88 16.61 -19.07
N SER A 40 12.99 16.15 -18.48
CA SER A 40 14.11 15.61 -19.26
C SER A 40 13.87 14.17 -19.72
N TYR A 41 12.78 13.53 -19.27
CA TYR A 41 12.42 12.17 -19.62
C TYR A 41 11.14 12.16 -20.46
N HIS A 42 10.98 11.14 -21.30
CA HIS A 42 9.72 10.94 -22.01
C HIS A 42 8.64 10.52 -20.99
N PRO A 43 7.38 11.00 -21.08
CA PRO A 43 6.34 10.66 -20.10
C PRO A 43 6.09 9.15 -19.92
N LYS A 44 6.39 8.35 -20.95
CA LYS A 44 6.33 6.88 -20.87
C LYS A 44 7.33 6.28 -19.88
N ASP A 45 8.45 6.97 -19.65
CA ASP A 45 9.57 6.54 -18.80
C ASP A 45 9.53 7.21 -17.42
N VAL A 46 8.55 8.08 -17.17
CA VAL A 46 8.31 8.69 -15.86
C VAL A 46 7.31 7.83 -15.12
N PHE A 47 7.76 7.14 -14.08
CA PHE A 47 6.91 6.31 -13.23
C PHE A 47 6.63 7.01 -11.90
N ASN A 48 5.40 6.84 -11.42
CA ASN A 48 5.03 7.14 -10.05
C ASN A 48 4.69 5.83 -9.33
N MET A 49 5.11 5.71 -8.08
CA MET A 49 4.73 4.63 -7.19
C MET A 49 4.09 5.22 -5.95
N ASP A 50 2.92 4.71 -5.57
CA ASP A 50 2.23 5.11 -4.35
C ASP A 50 1.81 3.89 -3.53
N GLU A 51 1.83 4.06 -2.20
CA GLU A 51 1.51 3.01 -1.25
C GLU A 51 0.09 3.19 -0.70
N THR A 52 -0.72 2.15 -0.83
CA THR A 52 -2.06 2.11 -0.22
C THR A 52 -2.17 0.97 0.77
N GLY A 53 -2.68 1.28 1.97
CA GLY A 53 -2.93 0.30 3.01
C GLY A 53 -4.32 -0.29 2.89
N LEU A 54 -4.43 -1.58 2.63
CA LEU A 54 -5.66 -2.34 2.85
C LEU A 54 -5.77 -2.71 4.33
N LEU A 55 -6.61 -1.94 5.01
CA LEU A 55 -6.99 -2.22 6.39
C LEU A 55 -8.10 -3.27 6.42
N PRO A 56 -8.12 -4.14 7.45
CA PRO A 56 -9.31 -4.92 7.75
C PRO A 56 -10.50 -3.97 7.94
N PRO A 57 -11.71 -4.39 7.57
CA PRO A 57 -12.87 -3.51 7.60
C PRO A 57 -13.04 -2.85 8.97
N ASP A 58 -13.34 -1.54 8.97
CA ASP A 58 -13.55 -0.70 10.16
C ASP A 58 -14.72 -1.16 11.04
N HIS A 59 -15.45 -2.18 10.58
CA HIS A 59 -16.56 -2.78 11.28
C HIS A 59 -16.17 -4.17 11.79
N ALA A 60 -15.84 -4.24 13.08
CA ALA A 60 -15.79 -5.51 13.80
C ALA A 60 -17.20 -5.90 14.29
N LEU A 61 -17.57 -7.17 14.14
CA LEU A 61 -18.75 -7.71 14.80
C LEU A 61 -18.37 -8.02 16.26
N ALA A 62 -19.06 -7.38 17.21
CA ALA A 62 -18.86 -7.61 18.64
C ALA A 62 -20.18 -7.92 19.33
N ASN A 63 -20.16 -8.84 20.30
CA ASN A 63 -21.32 -9.22 21.11
C ASN A 63 -21.53 -8.29 22.33
N ALA A 64 -20.63 -7.34 22.55
CA ALA A 64 -20.71 -6.32 23.60
C ALA A 64 -19.93 -5.07 23.18
N VAL A 65 -20.27 -3.92 23.76
CA VAL A 65 -19.53 -2.67 23.55
C VAL A 65 -18.17 -2.79 24.24
N ALA A 66 -17.10 -2.95 23.46
CA ALA A 66 -15.74 -2.96 23.96
C ALA A 66 -15.20 -1.52 23.99
N HIS A 67 -15.38 -0.83 25.11
CA HIS A 67 -14.75 0.47 25.32
C HIS A 67 -13.22 0.30 25.47
N GLY A 68 -12.43 1.10 24.74
CA GLY A 68 -10.97 1.12 24.84
C GLY A 68 -10.23 0.06 24.02
N LEU A 69 -10.90 -0.71 23.16
CA LEU A 69 -10.21 -1.67 22.29
C LEU A 69 -9.47 -0.94 21.16
N LYS A 70 -8.14 -0.96 21.21
CA LYS A 70 -7.31 -0.41 20.14
C LYS A 70 -7.48 -1.26 18.89
N SER A 71 -7.91 -0.65 17.79
CA SER A 71 -8.07 -1.36 16.51
C SER A 71 -6.76 -2.00 16.10
N SER A 72 -6.84 -3.23 15.56
CA SER A 72 -5.67 -3.89 14.98
C SER A 72 -5.21 -3.06 13.78
N LYS A 73 -4.02 -2.45 13.89
CA LYS A 73 -3.36 -1.77 12.77
C LYS A 73 -2.68 -2.75 11.79
N THR A 74 -2.98 -4.04 11.91
CA THR A 74 -2.46 -5.06 10.98
C THR A 74 -3.10 -4.81 9.63
N ARG A 75 -2.28 -4.58 8.60
CA ARG A 75 -2.73 -4.22 7.26
C ARG A 75 -1.88 -4.93 6.22
N LEU A 76 -2.41 -5.02 5.02
CA LEU A 76 -1.62 -5.31 3.82
C LEU A 76 -1.34 -3.97 3.14
N THR A 77 -0.09 -3.71 2.81
CA THR A 77 0.31 -2.51 2.08
C THR A 77 0.54 -2.91 0.62
N PHE A 78 -0.04 -2.18 -0.31
CA PHE A 78 0.12 -2.37 -1.74
C PHE A 78 0.91 -1.19 -2.29
N ALA A 79 2.04 -1.44 -2.92
CA ALA A 79 2.72 -0.45 -3.74
C ALA A 79 2.23 -0.60 -5.18
N LEU A 80 1.60 0.46 -5.69
CA LEU A 80 1.06 0.54 -7.04
C LEU A 80 1.94 1.45 -7.87
N THR A 81 2.39 0.96 -9.02
CA THR A 81 3.32 1.69 -9.87
C THR A 81 2.75 1.81 -11.28
N CYS A 82 2.72 3.04 -11.79
CA CYS A 82 2.25 3.35 -13.14
C CYS A 82 3.13 4.40 -13.80
N ASN A 83 3.22 4.36 -15.13
CA ASN A 83 3.85 5.44 -15.88
C ASN A 83 2.91 6.66 -16.00
N ALA A 84 3.48 7.83 -16.31
CA ALA A 84 2.73 9.08 -16.39
C ALA A 84 1.69 9.10 -17.53
N LEU A 85 1.84 8.21 -18.51
CA LEU A 85 0.85 8.00 -19.59
C LEU A 85 -0.23 6.97 -19.24
N VAL A 86 -0.10 6.27 -18.11
CA VAL A 86 -0.99 5.17 -17.66
C VAL A 86 -1.13 4.06 -18.72
N THR A 87 -0.12 3.89 -19.57
CA THR A 87 -0.06 2.80 -20.55
C THR A 87 0.57 1.55 -19.96
N GLU A 88 1.39 1.72 -18.93
CA GLU A 88 2.12 0.64 -18.26
C GLU A 88 1.78 0.70 -16.76
N ASN A 89 0.97 -0.26 -16.32
CA ASN A 89 0.69 -0.53 -14.91
C ASN A 89 1.44 -1.79 -14.52
N LEU A 90 2.31 -1.68 -13.52
CA LEU A 90 3.03 -2.83 -13.00
C LEU A 90 2.15 -3.63 -12.05
N GLU A 91 2.49 -4.90 -11.89
CA GLU A 91 1.79 -5.76 -10.94
C GLU A 91 1.92 -5.19 -9.51
N PRO A 92 0.82 -5.17 -8.73
CA PRO A 92 0.87 -4.67 -7.36
C PRO A 92 1.87 -5.45 -6.52
N LEU A 93 2.70 -4.70 -5.80
CA LEU A 93 3.67 -5.27 -4.90
C LEU A 93 3.11 -5.22 -3.48
N ILE A 94 2.99 -6.39 -2.86
CA ILE A 94 2.22 -6.56 -1.63
C ILE A 94 3.19 -6.78 -0.48
N ASN A 95 3.00 -6.02 0.59
CA ASN A 95 3.75 -6.16 1.83
C ASN A 95 2.81 -6.47 2.98
N GLY A 96 3.10 -7.54 3.71
CA GLY A 96 2.31 -7.97 4.85
C GLY A 96 3.13 -8.18 6.11
N ARG A 97 2.43 -8.38 7.23
CA ARG A 97 3.07 -8.59 8.53
C ARG A 97 3.75 -9.97 8.65
N TYR A 98 3.18 -10.96 7.96
CA TYR A 98 3.50 -12.37 8.16
C TYR A 98 4.13 -12.95 6.91
N GLN A 99 5.16 -13.77 7.04
CA GLN A 99 5.76 -14.46 5.89
C GLN A 99 4.75 -15.37 5.14
N ARG A 100 3.78 -15.92 5.88
CA ARG A 100 2.67 -16.71 5.33
C ARG A 100 1.36 -15.99 5.64
N LEU A 101 0.57 -15.71 4.61
CA LEU A 101 -0.76 -15.16 4.79
C LEU A 101 -1.68 -16.24 5.38
N HIS A 102 -2.43 -15.92 6.44
CA HIS A 102 -3.39 -16.88 7.01
C HIS A 102 -4.46 -17.31 5.99
N CYS A 103 -4.84 -16.41 5.07
CA CYS A 103 -5.78 -16.70 4.00
C CYS A 103 -5.18 -17.53 2.84
N SER A 104 -3.87 -17.74 2.79
CA SER A 104 -3.21 -18.51 1.73
C SER A 104 -3.13 -20.02 2.00
N LYS A 105 -3.85 -20.52 3.02
CA LYS A 105 -3.76 -21.93 3.48
C LYS A 105 -2.32 -22.36 3.79
N GLY A 106 -1.48 -21.43 4.25
CA GLY A 106 -0.10 -21.68 4.63
C GLY A 106 0.92 -21.60 3.50
N ARG A 107 0.53 -21.16 2.30
CA ARG A 107 1.49 -20.91 1.20
C ARG A 107 2.48 -19.80 1.55
N LEU A 108 3.72 -19.97 1.12
CA LEU A 108 4.76 -18.92 1.19
C LEU A 108 4.42 -17.77 0.25
N GLY A 109 4.95 -16.58 0.55
CA GLY A 109 4.87 -15.43 -0.35
C GLY A 109 5.36 -15.72 -1.77
N SER A 110 6.43 -16.51 -1.90
CA SER A 110 6.99 -16.96 -3.18
C SER A 110 6.10 -17.92 -3.97
N GLU A 111 5.08 -18.50 -3.34
CA GLU A 111 4.10 -19.40 -3.96
C GLU A 111 2.83 -18.66 -4.38
N LEU A 112 2.78 -17.34 -4.17
CA LEU A 112 1.68 -16.48 -4.59
C LEU A 112 1.94 -16.00 -6.03
N VAL A 113 0.84 -15.67 -6.73
CA VAL A 113 0.88 -15.18 -8.12
C VAL A 113 1.33 -13.72 -8.21
N PHE A 114 1.68 -13.10 -7.08
CA PHE A 114 2.01 -11.69 -6.96
C PHE A 114 3.25 -11.53 -6.08
N TYR A 115 3.98 -10.44 -6.30
CA TYR A 115 5.15 -10.09 -5.51
C TYR A 115 4.76 -9.83 -4.06
N TYR A 116 5.20 -10.70 -3.15
CA TYR A 116 4.89 -10.62 -1.73
C TYR A 116 6.15 -10.48 -0.88
N PHE A 117 6.20 -9.41 -0.11
CA PHE A 117 7.21 -9.14 0.89
C PHE A 117 6.60 -9.20 2.28
N PHE A 118 7.44 -9.46 3.27
CA PHE A 118 7.02 -9.44 4.66
C PHE A 118 7.96 -8.60 5.52
N ASP A 119 7.36 -7.77 6.35
CA ASP A 119 8.05 -7.07 7.42
C ASP A 119 7.17 -7.11 8.66
N SER A 120 7.76 -7.22 9.85
CA SER A 120 7.01 -7.29 11.11
C SER A 120 6.05 -6.11 11.35
N LYS A 121 6.31 -4.96 10.72
CA LYS A 121 5.46 -3.77 10.76
C LYS A 121 4.51 -3.70 9.56
N ALA A 122 4.74 -4.47 8.49
CA ALA A 122 4.08 -4.39 7.18
C ALA A 122 4.28 -3.05 6.48
N TRP A 123 5.48 -2.46 6.63
CA TRP A 123 5.85 -1.17 6.03
C TRP A 123 6.91 -1.41 4.97
N MET A 124 6.88 -0.57 3.93
CA MET A 124 8.00 -0.48 3.01
C MET A 124 9.27 -0.13 3.78
N ASN A 125 10.33 -0.90 3.53
CA ASN A 125 11.66 -0.60 4.02
C ASN A 125 12.61 -0.43 2.81
N HIS A 126 13.81 0.09 3.05
CA HIS A 126 14.75 0.37 1.97
C HIS A 126 15.13 -0.89 1.15
N ILE A 127 15.13 -2.08 1.75
CA ILE A 127 15.45 -3.34 1.08
C ILE A 127 14.33 -3.71 0.11
N ILE A 128 13.08 -3.74 0.61
CA ILE A 128 11.89 -4.01 -0.21
C ILE A 128 11.81 -2.97 -1.33
N PHE A 129 12.09 -1.70 -1.03
CA PHE A 129 12.06 -0.63 -2.03
C PHE A 129 13.14 -0.80 -3.11
N GLN A 130 14.36 -1.21 -2.74
CA GLN A 130 15.41 -1.52 -3.71
C GLN A 130 15.01 -2.70 -4.62
N ASP A 131 14.41 -3.74 -4.05
CA ASP A 131 13.88 -4.86 -4.82
C ASP A 131 12.76 -4.41 -5.78
N CYS A 132 11.91 -3.48 -5.34
CA CYS A 132 10.89 -2.85 -6.19
C CYS A 132 11.55 -2.12 -7.38
N ILE A 133 12.57 -1.30 -7.13
CA ILE A 133 13.29 -0.57 -8.20
C ILE A 133 13.95 -1.54 -9.17
N ALA A 134 14.58 -2.61 -8.68
CA ALA A 134 15.21 -3.62 -9.51
C ALA A 134 14.17 -4.34 -10.40
N LEU A 135 13.01 -4.67 -9.85
CA LEU A 135 11.89 -5.25 -10.60
C LEU A 135 11.40 -4.30 -11.70
N ILE A 136 11.19 -3.02 -11.37
CA ILE A 136 10.77 -2.00 -12.33
C ILE A 136 11.80 -1.90 -13.46
N SER A 137 13.09 -1.81 -13.12
CA SER A 137 14.18 -1.67 -14.08
C SER A 137 14.27 -2.87 -15.03
N HIS A 138 14.08 -4.09 -14.50
CA HIS A 138 14.08 -5.31 -15.30
C HIS A 138 12.87 -5.40 -16.25
N LEU A 139 11.69 -4.92 -15.82
CA LEU A 139 10.47 -4.91 -16.64
C LEU A 139 10.47 -3.82 -17.71
N THR A 140 11.09 -2.68 -17.45
CA THR A 140 11.09 -1.51 -18.36
C THR A 140 12.30 -1.49 -19.32
N LYS A 141 13.27 -2.40 -19.18
CA LYS A 141 14.57 -2.36 -19.91
C LYS A 141 15.28 -1.01 -19.75
N ILE A 142 15.03 -0.28 -18.66
CA ILE A 142 15.81 0.92 -18.35
C ILE A 142 17.20 0.45 -17.95
N ILE A 143 18.19 0.85 -18.76
CA ILE A 143 19.59 0.48 -18.62
C ILE A 143 20.04 0.77 -17.19
N SER A 144 20.41 -0.29 -16.49
CA SER A 144 21.21 -0.26 -15.28
C SER A 144 22.56 0.39 -15.60
N ASN A 145 22.68 1.70 -15.40
CA ASN A 145 23.93 2.42 -15.21
C ASN A 145 23.62 3.80 -14.63
N LEU A 146 23.36 3.83 -13.33
CA LEU A 146 23.76 4.90 -12.43
C LEU A 146 24.52 4.26 -11.27
#